data_AF-C0D001-F1
#
_entry.id   AF-C0D001-F1
#
_cell.length_a   1.000
_cell.length_b   1.000
_cell.length_c   1.000
_cell.angle_alpha   90.00
_cell.angle_beta   90.00
_cell.angle_gamma   90.00
#
_symmetry.space_group_name_H-M   'P 1'
#
loop_
_entity.id
_entity.type
_entity.pdbx_description
1 polymer ?
#
loop_
_entity_poly.entity_id
_entity_poly.type
_entity_poly.pdbx_seq_one_letter_code
_entity_poly.pdbx_strand_id
1 'polypeptide(L)'
;MSTHIISVLKKRGCSVGRIEIKLESYLKEHNCSKNSVCKACLMQRTQLNNYCKNKISRVDLTIMARLCEFLKCDISDLLEFKEGEEKGED
;
A
#
# COMPACT_ATOMS: atom_id res chain seq x y z
N MET A 1 17.79 29.32 -43.78
CA MET A 1 16.37 28.95 -43.64
C MET A 1 16.34 27.63 -42.88
N SER A 2 16.06 27.66 -41.58
CA SER A 2 14.71 27.38 -41.04
C SER A 2 14.22 25.99 -41.49
N THR A 3 13.95 25.00 -40.63
CA THR A 3 13.41 25.06 -39.27
C THR A 3 13.57 23.67 -38.66
N HIS A 4 14.22 23.59 -37.50
CA HIS A 4 13.74 22.92 -36.30
C HIS A 4 12.57 21.94 -36.49
N ILE A 5 12.82 20.63 -36.26
CA ILE A 5 12.03 19.86 -35.29
C ILE A 5 12.99 18.86 -34.60
N ILE A 6 13.76 19.36 -33.64
CA ILE A 6 14.03 18.58 -32.43
C ILE A 6 12.85 18.88 -31.51
N SER A 7 12.04 17.88 -31.20
CA SER A 7 11.04 17.93 -30.13
C SER A 7 10.95 16.50 -29.58
N VAL A 8 11.88 16.12 -28.71
CA VAL A 8 11.67 16.13 -27.25
C VAL A 8 10.34 15.47 -26.87
N LEU A 9 10.29 14.14 -26.97
CA LEU A 9 9.49 13.32 -26.06
C LEU A 9 10.40 12.25 -25.46
N LYS A 10 11.44 12.72 -24.78
CA LYS A 10 12.02 11.97 -23.66
C LYS A 10 10.87 11.82 -22.67
N LYS A 11 10.21 10.65 -22.65
CA LYS A 11 9.30 10.25 -21.58
C LYS A 11 10.04 10.56 -20.29
N ARG A 12 9.64 11.63 -19.60
CA ARG A 12 10.02 11.81 -18.21
C ARG A 12 9.47 10.57 -17.53
N GLY A 13 10.36 9.71 -17.04
CA GLY A 13 9.97 8.65 -16.11
C GLY A 13 9.31 9.37 -14.94
N CYS A 14 7.97 9.44 -14.97
CA CYS A 14 7.22 9.81 -13.80
C CYS A 14 7.16 8.52 -13.00
N SER A 15 8.14 8.36 -12.12
CA SER A 15 8.12 7.37 -11.07
C SER A 15 6.95 7.70 -10.16
N VAL A 16 5.75 7.29 -10.55
CA VAL A 16 4.54 7.49 -9.77
C VAL A 16 4.74 6.71 -8.47
N GLY A 17 4.81 7.45 -7.36
CA GLY A 17 4.91 6.83 -6.05
C GLY A 17 3.70 5.95 -5.76
N ARG A 18 3.88 4.94 -4.91
CA ARG A 18 2.86 3.96 -4.56
C ARG A 18 2.59 4.02 -3.07
N ILE A 19 1.32 3.83 -2.71
CA ILE A 19 0.93 3.65 -1.31
C ILE A 19 1.02 2.16 -0.99
N GLU A 20 1.79 1.84 0.04
CA GLU A 20 1.89 0.49 0.60
C GLU A 20 1.27 0.45 2.00
N ILE A 21 0.73 -0.71 2.36
CA ILE A 21 0.11 -0.99 3.64
C ILE A 21 1.10 -1.81 4.47
N LYS A 22 1.49 -1.30 5.63
CA LYS A 22 2.40 -1.96 6.58
C LYS A 22 1.69 -2.87 7.58
N LEU A 23 0.55 -3.43 7.18
CA LEU A 23 -0.29 -4.22 8.09
C LEU A 23 0.46 -5.44 8.65
N GLU A 24 1.28 -6.12 7.84
CA GLU A 24 2.00 -7.30 8.33
C GLU A 24 3.00 -6.96 9.44
N SER A 25 3.80 -5.92 9.26
CA SER A 25 4.77 -5.47 10.27
C SER A 25 4.05 -5.03 11.54
N TYR A 26 3.02 -4.22 11.39
CA TYR A 26 2.21 -3.73 12.52
C TYR A 26 1.64 -4.90 13.35
N LEU A 27 1.07 -5.92 12.70
CA LEU A 27 0.52 -7.08 13.41
C LEU A 27 1.58 -7.87 14.18
N LYS A 28 2.81 -7.96 13.65
CA LYS A 28 3.93 -8.64 14.34
C LYS A 28 4.38 -7.85 15.56
N GLU A 29 4.53 -6.53 15.44
CA GLU A 29 4.96 -5.66 16.55
C GLU A 29 3.93 -5.65 17.68
N HIS A 30 2.64 -5.60 17.35
CA HIS A 30 1.56 -5.58 18.32
C HIS A 30 1.10 -6.98 18.78
N ASN A 31 1.84 -8.05 18.45
CA ASN A 31 1.51 -9.45 18.79
C ASN A 31 0.05 -9.84 18.45
N CYS A 32 -0.48 -9.29 17.36
CA CYS A 32 -1.86 -9.48 16.95
C CYS A 32 -2.01 -10.70 16.05
N SER A 33 -2.89 -11.62 16.44
CA SER A 33 -3.17 -12.80 15.63
C SER A 33 -4.00 -12.45 14.39
N LYS A 34 -3.65 -13.04 13.23
CA LYS A 34 -4.44 -12.90 11.99
C LYS A 34 -5.89 -13.37 12.16
N ASN A 35 -6.14 -14.34 13.04
CA ASN A 35 -7.49 -14.82 13.34
C ASN A 35 -8.33 -13.76 14.06
N SER A 36 -7.74 -13.04 15.02
CA SER A 36 -8.43 -11.98 15.76
C SER A 36 -8.83 -10.84 14.84
N VAL A 37 -7.92 -10.41 13.96
CA VAL A 37 -8.17 -9.34 12.98
C VAL A 37 -9.26 -9.74 11.99
N CYS A 38 -9.21 -10.98 11.49
CA CYS A 38 -10.22 -11.54 10.58
C CYS A 38 -11.64 -11.45 11.18
N LYS A 39 -11.78 -11.76 12.47
CA LYS A 39 -13.05 -11.65 13.21
C LYS A 39 -13.46 -10.19 13.43
N ALA A 40 -12.55 -9.35 13.92
CA ALA A 40 -12.83 -7.95 14.25
C ALA A 40 -13.22 -7.11 13.01
N CYS A 41 -12.51 -7.33 11.90
CA CYS A 41 -12.72 -6.58 10.66
C CYS A 41 -13.76 -7.22 9.72
N LEU A 42 -14.39 -8.34 10.11
CA LEU A 42 -15.26 -9.17 9.26
C LEU A 42 -14.66 -9.41 7.86
N MET A 43 -13.35 -9.61 7.81
CA MET A 43 -12.63 -9.90 6.57
C MET A 43 -12.47 -11.41 6.42
N GLN A 44 -12.38 -11.88 5.18
CA GLN A 44 -11.93 -13.26 4.94
C GLN A 44 -10.41 -13.38 5.11
N ARG A 45 -9.94 -14.58 5.48
CA ARG A 45 -8.51 -14.87 5.68
C ARG A 45 -7.66 -14.54 4.44
N THR A 46 -8.17 -14.87 3.25
CA THR A 46 -7.51 -14.57 1.96
C THR A 46 -7.39 -13.08 1.72
N GLN A 47 -8.44 -12.32 2.03
CA GLN A 47 -8.44 -10.86 1.92
C GLN A 47 -7.42 -10.25 2.88
N LEU A 48 -7.44 -10.63 4.15
CA LEU A 48 -6.44 -10.17 5.13
C LEU A 48 -5.01 -10.49 4.69
N ASN A 49 -4.76 -11.69 4.15
CA ASN A 49 -3.46 -12.04 3.60
C ASN A 49 -3.05 -11.16 2.41
N ASN A 50 -3.99 -10.76 1.56
CA ASN A 50 -3.72 -9.83 0.47
C ASN A 50 -3.37 -8.44 0.98
N TYR A 51 -4.07 -7.95 2.02
CA TYR A 51 -3.73 -6.71 2.72
C TYR A 51 -2.31 -6.78 3.30
N CYS A 52 -1.97 -7.86 4.00
CA CYS A 52 -0.62 -8.07 4.55
C CYS A 52 0.48 -8.13 3.47
N LYS A 53 0.16 -8.63 2.27
CA LYS A 53 1.11 -8.80 1.16
C LYS A 53 1.08 -7.66 0.14
N ASN A 54 0.33 -6.58 0.40
CA ASN A 54 0.14 -5.49 -0.56
C ASN A 54 -0.35 -5.94 -1.95
N LYS A 55 -1.14 -7.02 -1.99
CA LYS A 55 -1.69 -7.58 -3.23
C LYS A 55 -3.06 -7.01 -3.61
N ILE A 56 -3.54 -6.00 -2.89
CA ILE A 56 -4.82 -5.36 -3.17
C ILE A 56 -4.63 -4.23 -4.18
N SER A 57 -5.59 -4.08 -5.11
CA SER A 57 -5.58 -2.97 -6.07
C SER A 57 -6.35 -1.74 -5.57
N ARG A 58 -7.19 -1.92 -4.54
CA ARG A 58 -8.05 -0.88 -3.96
C ARG A 58 -8.07 -1.04 -2.45
N VAL A 59 -7.97 0.08 -1.75
CA VAL A 59 -8.08 0.15 -0.29
C VAL A 59 -9.52 0.46 0.07
N ASP A 60 -10.12 -0.36 0.94
CA ASP A 60 -11.45 -0.11 1.50
C ASP A 60 -11.31 0.70 2.81
N LEU A 61 -11.86 1.91 2.82
CA LEU A 61 -11.79 2.82 3.98
C LEU A 61 -12.55 2.28 5.19
N THR A 62 -13.61 1.50 4.99
CA THR A 62 -14.38 0.86 6.07
C THR A 62 -13.53 -0.18 6.78
N ILE A 63 -12.77 -0.97 6.00
CA ILE A 63 -11.85 -1.96 6.56
C ILE A 63 -10.72 -1.26 7.31
N MET A 64 -10.17 -0.18 6.77
CA MET A 64 -9.14 0.61 7.43
C MET A 64 -9.62 1.18 8.76
N ALA A 65 -10.81 1.78 8.81
CA ALA A 65 -11.38 2.29 10.05
C ALA A 65 -11.52 1.21 11.14
N ARG A 66 -11.94 0.00 10.76
CA ARG A 66 -12.06 -1.13 11.69
C ARG A 66 -10.73 -1.68 12.17
N LEU A 67 -9.73 -1.69 11.28
CA LEU A 67 -8.36 -2.02 11.65
C LEU A 67 -7.83 -1.01 12.67
N CYS A 68 -7.98 0.28 12.40
CA CYS A 68 -7.61 1.36 13.32
C CYS A 68 -8.32 1.24 14.67
N GLU A 69 -9.62 0.96 14.69
CA GLU A 69 -10.38 0.78 15.93
C GLU A 69 -9.90 -0.44 16.74
N PHE A 70 -9.68 -1.57 16.07
CA PHE A 70 -9.24 -2.81 16.71
C PHE A 70 -7.79 -2.72 17.21
N LEU A 71 -6.91 -2.11 16.42
CA LEU A 71 -5.49 -1.98 16.70
C LEU A 71 -5.16 -0.74 17.56
N LYS A 72 -6.15 0.14 17.78
CA LYS A 72 -5.98 1.43 18.49
C LYS A 72 -4.88 2.28 17.86
N CYS A 73 -4.90 2.39 16.53
CA CYS A 73 -3.87 3.10 15.76
C CYS A 73 -4.46 4.10 14.78
N ASP A 74 -3.61 5.02 14.31
CA ASP A 74 -3.99 5.98 13.29
C ASP A 74 -3.76 5.42 11.88
N ILE A 75 -4.46 5.97 10.90
CA ILE A 75 -4.33 5.54 9.50
C ILE A 75 -2.89 5.74 8.97
N SER A 76 -2.18 6.73 9.50
CA SER A 76 -0.80 7.04 9.11
C SER A 76 0.19 5.97 9.58
N ASP A 77 -0.14 5.16 10.59
CA ASP A 77 0.70 4.04 11.03
C ASP A 77 0.60 2.84 10.08
N LEU A 78 -0.54 2.70 9.40
CA LEU A 78 -0.82 1.57 8.51
C LEU A 78 -0.42 1.83 7.06
N LEU A 79 -0.46 3.08 6.61
CA LEU A 79 -0.17 3.47 5.23
C LEU A 79 1.16 4.21 5.12
N GLU A 80 1.99 3.80 4.16
CA GLU A 80 3.23 4.49 3.81
C GLU A 80 3.26 4.84 2.32
N PHE A 81 3.73 6.04 2.00
CA PHE A 81 4.08 6.41 0.63
C PHE A 81 5.50 5.95 0.32
N LYS A 82 5.65 5.16 -0.73
CA LYS A 82 6.92 4.82 -1.36
C LYS A 82 7.08 5.64 -2.63
N GLU A 83 8.17 6.41 -2.71
CA GLU A 83 8.55 7.03 -3.97
C GLU A 83 8.87 5.94 -5.01
N GLY A 84 8.54 6.19 -6.28
CA GLY A 84 8.77 5.22 -7.33
C GLY A 84 10.27 5.07 -7.58
N GLU A 85 10.95 4.18 -6.88
CA GLU A 85 12.30 3.80 -7.29
C GLU A 85 12.21 2.86 -8.49
N GLU A 86 12.95 3.18 -9.55
CA GLU A 86 13.19 2.26 -10.66
C GLU A 86 13.79 0.98 -10.07
N LYS A 87 13.01 -0.10 -9.98
CA LYS A 87 13.57 -1.41 -9.68
C LYS A 87 14.43 -1.79 -10.88
N GLY A 88 15.75 -1.62 -10.73
CA GLY A 88 16.73 -2.36 -11.52
C GLY A 88 16.38 -3.84 -11.42
N GLU A 89 16.01 -4.40 -12.56
CA GLU A 89 15.86 -5.84 -12.78
C GLU A 89 17.30 -6.39 -12.91
N ASP A 90 17.64 -7.37 -12.07
CA ASP A 90 18.83 -8.22 -12.25
C ASP A 90 18.48 -9.35 -13.23
#